data_AF-A0A0F9AWX1-F1
#
_entry.id   AF-A0A0F9AWX1-F1
#
_cell.length_a   1.000
_cell.length_b   1.000
_cell.length_c   1.000
_cell.angle_alpha   90.00
_cell.angle_beta   90.00
_cell.angle_gamma   90.00
#
_symmetry.space_group_name_H-M   'P 1'
#
loop_
_entity.id
_entity.type
_entity.pdbx_description
1 polymer ?
#
loop_
_entity_poly.entity_id
_entity_poly.type
_entity_poly.pdbx_seq_one_letter_code
_entity_poly.pdbx_strand_id
1 'polypeptide(L)'
;MKISLRSMFCAPKDHVLIHWDLAQAESWIVAYLANEQNMKRSLKEGDIHLDTAAFALYFCEREAVTPVMRYMGKQSNHSLSYRMSANRWMQLINKRSDRPPHVTVTLGETKTYHKSWNTYYNLRGWWSEIEQQLSIDRILVTPYGRVRVFFEAWGDDLFKEGTAHVPQSTVADHFDGP
;
A
#
# COMPACT_ATOMS: atom_id res chain seq x y z
N MET A 1 -4.55 10.55 29.70
CA MET A 1 -5.10 9.38 28.99
C MET A 1 -5.76 9.87 27.70
N LYS A 2 -5.28 9.46 26.53
CA LYS A 2 -5.86 9.90 25.25
C LYS A 2 -7.03 8.99 24.91
N ILE A 3 -8.26 9.49 25.08
CA ILE A 3 -9.48 8.75 24.74
C ILE A 3 -9.56 8.67 23.21
N SER A 4 -9.73 7.46 22.67
CA SER A 4 -9.91 7.25 21.24
C SER A 4 -11.32 7.70 20.85
N LEU A 5 -11.48 8.46 19.76
CA LEU A 5 -12.81 8.81 19.24
C LEU A 5 -13.67 7.56 19.00
N ARG A 6 -13.05 6.46 18.55
CA ARG A 6 -13.75 5.20 18.31
C ARG A 6 -14.33 4.57 19.58
N SER A 7 -13.73 4.81 20.75
CA SER A 7 -14.24 4.27 22.01
C SER A 7 -15.48 5.01 22.54
N MET A 8 -15.94 6.07 21.86
CA MET A 8 -17.20 6.75 22.15
C MET A 8 -18.41 6.04 21.51
N PHE A 9 -18.19 5.18 20.52
CA PHE A 9 -19.24 4.41 19.86
C PHE A 9 -19.32 3.03 20.53
N CYS A 10 -20.37 2.82 21.33
CA CYS A 10 -20.60 1.58 22.05
C CYS A 10 -21.85 0.88 21.52
N ALA A 11 -21.86 -0.45 21.55
CA ALA A 11 -23.09 -1.20 21.34
C ALA A 11 -24.10 -0.87 22.46
N PRO A 12 -25.42 -0.95 22.19
CA PRO A 12 -26.43 -0.94 23.22
C PRO A 12 -26.18 -2.03 24.26
N LYS A 13 -26.83 -1.89 25.43
CA LYS A 13 -26.81 -2.93 26.46
C LYS A 13 -27.23 -4.28 25.84
N ASP A 14 -26.52 -5.34 26.24
CA ASP A 14 -26.74 -6.72 25.78
C ASP A 14 -26.48 -6.95 24.27
N HIS A 15 -25.78 -6.02 23.60
CA HIS A 15 -25.36 -6.15 22.19
C HIS A 15 -23.82 -6.03 22.06
N VAL A 16 -23.30 -6.45 20.90
CA VAL A 16 -21.89 -6.31 20.54
C VAL A 16 -21.75 -5.63 19.17
N LEU A 17 -20.66 -4.89 18.97
CA LEU A 17 -20.29 -4.38 17.65
C LEU A 17 -19.48 -5.45 16.91
N ILE A 18 -19.91 -5.80 15.71
CA ILE A 18 -19.19 -6.70 14.80
C ILE A 18 -18.57 -5.85 13.70
N HIS A 19 -17.27 -6.06 13.44
CA HIS A 19 -16.54 -5.41 12.36
C HIS A 19 -15.93 -6.47 11.45
N TRP A 20 -16.32 -6.45 10.18
CA TRP A 20 -15.68 -7.24 9.13
C TRP A 20 -14.87 -6.32 8.24
N ASP A 21 -13.61 -6.70 8.01
CA ASP A 21 -12.66 -5.96 7.19
C ASP A 21 -12.04 -6.93 6.18
N LEU A 22 -11.69 -6.40 5.01
CA LEU A 22 -11.02 -7.18 3.98
C LEU A 22 -9.52 -7.23 4.28
N ALA A 23 -9.01 -8.43 4.53
CA ALA A 23 -7.60 -8.65 4.83
C ALA A 23 -6.71 -8.25 3.63
N GLN A 24 -5.93 -7.17 3.78
CA GLN A 24 -4.97 -6.67 2.78
C GLN A 24 -5.56 -6.47 1.38
N ALA A 25 -6.82 -6.04 1.28
CA ALA A 25 -7.58 -5.98 0.03
C ALA A 25 -6.82 -5.34 -1.15
N GLU A 26 -6.29 -4.12 -0.95
CA GLU A 26 -5.56 -3.42 -2.01
C GLU A 26 -4.28 -4.16 -2.44
N SER A 27 -3.58 -4.81 -1.51
CA SER A 27 -2.37 -5.57 -1.84
C SER A 27 -2.67 -6.77 -2.74
N TRP A 28 -3.80 -7.44 -2.54
CA TRP A 28 -4.26 -8.48 -3.47
C TRP A 28 -4.48 -7.92 -4.88
N ILE A 29 -5.16 -6.79 -5.00
CA ILE A 29 -5.40 -6.18 -6.31
C ILE A 29 -4.09 -5.79 -6.98
N VAL A 30 -3.18 -5.10 -6.26
CA VAL A 30 -1.86 -4.72 -6.79
C VAL A 30 -1.05 -5.95 -7.23
N ALA A 31 -1.01 -7.00 -6.41
CA ALA A 31 -0.25 -8.21 -6.72
C ALA A 31 -0.73 -8.87 -8.03
N TYR A 32 -2.04 -8.89 -8.27
CA TYR A 32 -2.62 -9.49 -9.47
C TYR A 32 -2.51 -8.58 -10.70
N LEU A 33 -2.80 -7.29 -10.56
CA LEU A 33 -2.66 -6.31 -11.65
C LEU A 33 -1.21 -6.22 -12.14
N ALA A 34 -0.25 -6.22 -11.21
CA ALA A 34 1.17 -6.17 -11.56
C ALA A 34 1.80 -7.53 -11.86
N ASN A 35 1.02 -8.61 -11.79
CA ASN A 35 1.50 -9.98 -11.89
C ASN A 35 2.74 -10.29 -11.01
N GLU A 36 2.80 -9.70 -9.82
CA GLU A 36 3.97 -9.73 -8.95
C GLU A 36 3.96 -10.99 -8.08
N GLN A 37 4.94 -11.87 -8.29
CA GLN A 37 4.93 -13.23 -7.72
C GLN A 37 5.25 -13.25 -6.23
N ASN A 38 6.15 -12.38 -5.76
CA ASN A 38 6.55 -12.36 -4.36
C ASN A 38 5.39 -11.88 -3.46
N MET A 39 4.62 -10.89 -3.90
CA MET A 39 3.41 -10.39 -3.26
C MET A 39 2.34 -11.47 -3.27
N LYS A 40 2.07 -12.11 -4.43
CA LYS A 40 1.10 -13.22 -4.53
C LYS A 40 1.44 -14.35 -3.56
N ARG A 41 2.71 -14.74 -3.48
CA ARG A 41 3.18 -15.77 -2.55
C ARG A 41 3.00 -15.33 -1.10
N SER A 42 3.49 -14.14 -0.75
CA SER A 42 3.43 -13.63 0.63
C SER A 42 1.99 -13.44 1.13
N LEU A 43 1.07 -13.04 0.25
CA LEU A 43 -0.35 -12.88 0.56
C LEU A 43 -1.07 -14.23 0.75
N LYS A 44 -0.67 -15.28 0.02
CA LYS A 44 -1.27 -16.62 0.13
C LYS A 44 -0.73 -17.42 1.31
N GLU A 45 0.57 -17.34 1.53
CA GLU A 45 1.31 -18.28 2.40
C GLU A 45 1.79 -17.63 3.71
N GLY A 46 1.64 -16.31 3.89
CA GLY A 46 2.25 -15.63 5.02
C GLY A 46 1.73 -14.24 5.30
N ASP A 47 2.62 -13.40 5.81
CA ASP A 47 2.35 -12.02 6.17
C ASP A 47 3.19 -11.12 5.28
N ILE A 48 2.57 -10.51 4.27
CA ILE A 48 3.23 -9.63 3.31
C ILE A 48 4.03 -8.49 3.97
N HIS A 49 3.64 -8.00 5.15
CA HIS A 49 4.38 -6.94 5.82
C HIS A 49 5.63 -7.46 6.51
N LEU A 50 5.55 -8.65 7.08
CA LEU A 50 6.70 -9.35 7.66
C LEU A 50 7.67 -9.77 6.56
N ASP A 51 7.18 -10.34 5.46
CA ASP A 51 7.99 -10.77 4.32
C ASP A 51 8.68 -9.59 3.63
N THR A 52 7.97 -8.48 3.43
CA THR A 52 8.62 -7.26 2.93
C THR A 52 9.73 -6.80 3.87
N ALA A 53 9.49 -6.81 5.19
CA ALA A 53 10.51 -6.40 6.14
C ALA A 53 11.75 -7.32 6.08
N ALA A 54 11.53 -8.63 6.20
CA ALA A 54 12.57 -9.65 6.19
C ALA A 54 13.38 -9.62 4.88
N PHE A 55 12.71 -9.75 3.74
CA PHE A 55 13.37 -10.08 2.48
C PHE A 55 13.66 -8.86 1.60
N ALA A 56 12.88 -7.79 1.71
CA ALA A 56 13.03 -6.62 0.84
C ALA A 56 13.76 -5.44 1.51
N LEU A 57 13.68 -5.30 2.83
CA LEU A 57 14.20 -4.12 3.54
C LEU A 57 15.44 -4.41 4.39
N TYR A 58 15.40 -5.48 5.19
CA TYR A 58 16.42 -5.75 6.22
C TYR A 58 17.30 -6.96 5.91
N PHE A 59 16.92 -7.80 4.96
CA PHE A 59 17.67 -8.99 4.55
C PHE A 59 18.00 -9.93 5.71
N CYS A 60 16.97 -10.30 6.47
CA CYS A 60 17.06 -11.17 7.63
C CYS A 60 15.99 -12.27 7.61
N GLU A 61 16.14 -13.25 8.50
CA GLU A 61 15.14 -14.30 8.72
C GLU A 61 13.85 -13.72 9.33
N ARG A 62 12.71 -14.37 9.07
CA ARG A 62 11.38 -13.94 9.51
C ARG A 62 11.31 -13.73 11.03
N GLU A 63 11.96 -14.60 11.77
CA GLU A 63 11.98 -14.63 13.24
C GLU A 63 12.78 -13.47 13.83
N ALA A 64 13.67 -12.86 13.04
CA ALA A 64 14.45 -11.68 13.44
C ALA A 64 13.70 -10.36 13.20
N VAL A 65 12.53 -10.38 12.54
CA VAL A 65 11.75 -9.18 12.23
C VAL A 65 11.12 -8.61 13.51
N THR A 66 11.59 -7.44 13.91
CA THR A 66 11.02 -6.69 15.03
C THR A 66 9.68 -6.04 14.67
N PRO A 67 8.84 -5.64 15.66
CA PRO A 67 7.62 -4.88 15.38
C PRO A 67 7.84 -3.58 14.60
N VAL A 68 8.98 -2.90 14.82
CA VAL A 68 9.38 -1.71 14.07
C VAL A 68 9.67 -2.07 12.61
N MET A 69 10.42 -3.16 12.38
CA MET A 69 10.73 -3.64 11.03
C MET A 69 9.45 -4.03 10.27
N ARG A 70 8.53 -4.78 10.91
CA ARG A 70 7.23 -5.12 10.32
C ARG A 70 6.40 -3.87 10.03
N TYR A 71 6.42 -2.86 10.91
CA TYR A 71 5.78 -1.57 10.64
C TYR A 71 6.37 -0.90 9.40
N MET A 72 7.70 -0.91 9.23
CA MET A 72 8.36 -0.39 8.04
C MET A 72 7.96 -1.15 6.77
N GLY A 73 7.88 -2.48 6.82
CA GLY A 73 7.35 -3.32 5.72
C GLY A 73 5.88 -3.00 5.37
N LYS A 74 5.05 -2.72 6.38
CA LYS A 74 3.67 -2.23 6.17
C LYS A 74 3.64 -0.86 5.49
N GLN A 75 4.43 0.10 5.98
CA GLN A 75 4.47 1.44 5.38
C GLN A 75 5.01 1.40 3.95
N SER A 76 6.03 0.58 3.67
CA SER A 76 6.58 0.46 2.32
C SER A 76 5.57 -0.14 1.33
N ASN A 77 4.87 -1.21 1.69
CA ASN A 77 3.88 -1.82 0.79
C ASN A 77 2.78 -0.83 0.39
N HIS A 78 2.30 -0.02 1.33
CA HIS A 78 1.26 0.97 1.03
C HIS A 78 1.80 2.18 0.25
N SER A 79 2.94 2.74 0.64
CA SER A 79 3.47 3.94 0.02
C SER A 79 4.11 3.68 -1.34
N LEU A 80 4.92 2.63 -1.45
CA LEU A 80 5.77 2.42 -2.62
C LEU A 80 5.00 1.83 -3.80
N SER A 81 3.94 1.04 -3.56
CA SER A 81 3.05 0.55 -4.62
C SER A 81 2.39 1.68 -5.43
N TYR A 82 2.21 2.84 -4.80
CA TYR A 82 1.62 4.04 -5.40
C TYR A 82 2.66 5.12 -5.72
N ARG A 83 3.86 4.71 -6.12
CA ARG A 83 4.91 5.58 -6.67
C ARG A 83 5.38 6.69 -5.72
N MET A 84 5.25 6.50 -4.41
CA MET A 84 5.76 7.48 -3.46
C MET A 84 7.28 7.58 -3.55
N SER A 85 7.80 8.82 -3.60
CA SER A 85 9.24 9.06 -3.59
C SER A 85 9.84 8.77 -2.21
N ALA A 86 11.11 8.35 -2.19
CA ALA A 86 11.83 8.08 -0.93
C ALA A 86 11.81 9.30 0.03
N ASN A 87 11.96 10.52 -0.50
CA ASN A 87 11.89 11.75 0.29
C ASN A 87 10.51 11.94 0.92
N ARG A 88 9.43 11.76 0.15
CA ARG A 88 8.08 11.88 0.69
C ARG A 88 7.78 10.80 1.71
N TRP A 89 8.26 9.59 1.49
CA TRP A 89 8.10 8.47 2.42
C TRP A 89 8.82 8.72 3.74
N MET A 90 10.05 9.24 3.71
CA MET A 90 10.78 9.69 4.91
C MET A 90 9.98 10.72 5.70
N GLN A 91 9.47 11.77 5.03
CA GLN A 91 8.63 12.79 5.68
C GLN A 91 7.39 12.17 6.33
N LEU A 92 6.74 11.22 5.66
CA LEU A 92 5.55 10.54 6.17
C LEU A 92 5.85 9.71 7.43
N ILE A 93 6.94 8.94 7.42
CA ILE A 93 7.37 8.14 8.57
C ILE A 93 7.72 9.06 9.74
N ASN A 94 8.55 10.07 9.50
CA ASN A 94 9.02 10.97 10.55
C ASN A 94 7.88 11.83 11.12
N LYS A 95 6.87 12.18 10.32
CA LYS A 95 5.67 12.88 10.81
C LYS A 95 4.82 12.03 11.77
N ARG A 96 4.94 10.70 11.70
CA ARG A 96 4.18 9.74 12.54
C ARG A 96 5.01 9.19 13.69
N SER A 97 6.24 9.66 13.88
CA SER A 97 7.16 9.18 14.92
C SER A 97 6.70 9.54 16.34
N ASP A 98 5.77 10.48 16.47
CA ASP A 98 5.09 10.84 17.73
C ASP A 98 4.18 9.72 18.27
N ARG A 99 3.98 8.64 17.50
CA ARG A 99 3.14 7.50 17.86
C ARG A 99 3.94 6.19 17.82
N PRO A 100 3.55 5.18 18.61
CA PRO A 100 4.13 3.85 18.50
C PRO A 100 4.10 3.35 17.04
N PRO A 101 5.19 2.73 16.55
CA PRO A 101 6.33 2.24 17.32
C PRO A 101 7.49 3.26 17.49
N HIS A 102 7.27 4.56 17.28
CA HIS A 102 8.25 5.63 17.47
C HIS A 102 9.52 5.45 16.64
N VAL A 103 9.38 5.52 15.32
CA VAL A 103 10.49 5.36 14.38
C VAL A 103 10.72 6.65 13.59
N THR A 104 11.99 7.01 13.44
CA THR A 104 12.45 8.02 12.49
C THR A 104 13.48 7.41 11.55
N VAL A 105 13.54 7.92 10.33
CA VAL A 105 14.47 7.48 9.29
C VAL A 105 15.08 8.69 8.59
N THR A 106 16.28 8.50 8.08
CA THR A 106 16.99 9.46 7.23
C THR A 106 16.59 9.30 5.76
N LEU A 107 16.93 10.31 4.96
CA LEU A 107 16.76 10.22 3.50
C LEU A 107 17.65 9.12 2.89
N GLY A 108 18.84 8.88 3.47
CA GLY A 108 19.75 7.82 3.04
C GLY A 108 19.13 6.44 3.21
N GLU A 109 18.63 6.15 4.41
CA GLU A 109 17.96 4.88 4.71
C GLU A 109 16.74 4.65 3.81
N THR A 110 15.87 5.66 3.67
CA THR A 110 14.69 5.53 2.81
C THR A 110 15.03 5.35 1.33
N LYS A 111 16.11 5.94 0.82
CA LYS A 111 16.60 5.65 -0.54
C LYS A 111 17.06 4.20 -0.69
N THR A 112 17.79 3.68 0.29
CA THR A 112 18.24 2.27 0.31
C THR A 112 17.06 1.30 0.35
N TYR A 113 16.10 1.53 1.26
CA TYR A 113 14.88 0.74 1.37
C TYR A 113 14.02 0.84 0.11
N HIS A 114 13.84 2.03 -0.45
CA HIS A 114 13.07 2.25 -1.69
C HIS A 114 13.66 1.47 -2.86
N LYS A 115 14.99 1.54 -3.05
CA LYS A 115 15.69 0.78 -4.08
C LYS A 115 15.50 -0.72 -3.87
N SER A 116 15.72 -1.21 -2.66
CA SER A 116 15.66 -2.65 -2.34
C SER A 116 14.24 -3.20 -2.53
N TRP A 117 13.22 -2.45 -2.11
CA TRP A 117 11.82 -2.80 -2.32
C TRP A 117 11.45 -2.90 -3.80
N ASN A 118 11.90 -1.94 -4.64
CA ASN A 118 11.64 -1.98 -6.09
C ASN A 118 12.43 -3.08 -6.81
N THR A 119 13.52 -3.57 -6.23
CA THR A 119 14.24 -4.75 -6.73
C THR A 119 13.48 -6.03 -6.38
N TYR A 120 12.92 -6.11 -5.17
CA TYR A 120 12.21 -7.28 -4.69
C TYR A 120 10.81 -7.42 -5.30
N TYR A 121 10.10 -6.30 -5.50
CA TYR A 121 8.79 -6.24 -6.14
C TYR A 121 8.86 -5.45 -7.45
N ASN A 122 8.66 -6.14 -8.57
CA ASN A 122 8.70 -5.48 -9.88
C ASN A 122 7.32 -4.96 -10.30
N LEU A 123 7.00 -3.72 -9.91
CA LEU A 123 5.76 -3.05 -10.31
C LEU A 123 5.92 -2.14 -11.55
N ARG A 124 7.13 -2.01 -12.09
CA ARG A 124 7.42 -1.03 -13.15
C ARG A 124 6.66 -1.31 -14.44
N GLY A 125 6.48 -2.58 -14.81
CA GLY A 125 5.70 -2.96 -15.99
C GLY A 125 4.26 -2.44 -15.90
N TRP A 126 3.59 -2.76 -14.79
CA TRP A 126 2.23 -2.28 -14.52
C TRP A 126 2.13 -0.76 -14.46
N TRP A 127 3.10 -0.10 -13.84
CA TRP A 127 3.17 1.36 -13.84
C TRP A 127 3.25 1.92 -15.27
N SER A 128 4.09 1.35 -16.13
CA SER A 128 4.17 1.75 -17.54
C SER A 128 2.87 1.47 -18.31
N GLU A 129 2.15 0.40 -18.00
CA GLU A 129 0.83 0.11 -18.60
C GLU A 129 -0.20 1.18 -18.23
N ILE A 130 -0.23 1.64 -16.96
CA ILE A 130 -1.09 2.73 -16.52
C ILE A 130 -0.76 4.03 -17.26
N GLU A 131 0.53 4.36 -17.38
CA GLU A 131 0.97 5.53 -18.14
C GLU A 131 0.54 5.44 -19.60
N GLN A 132 0.73 4.26 -20.22
CA GLN A 132 0.32 4.04 -21.60
C GLN A 132 -1.18 4.25 -21.80
N GLN A 133 -2.03 3.69 -20.93
CA GLN A 133 -3.48 3.90 -21.01
C GLN A 133 -3.84 5.38 -20.86
N LEU A 134 -3.27 6.06 -19.87
CA LEU A 134 -3.49 7.50 -19.66
C LEU A 134 -3.00 8.36 -20.83
N SER A 135 -2.00 7.91 -21.59
CA SER A 135 -1.47 8.64 -22.75
C SER A 135 -2.40 8.64 -23.96
N ILE A 136 -3.28 7.63 -24.05
CA ILE A 136 -4.17 7.44 -25.19
C ILE A 136 -5.37 8.38 -25.10
N ASP A 137 -6.13 8.29 -24.01
CA ASP A 137 -7.42 8.97 -23.87
C ASP A 137 -7.69 9.55 -22.48
N ARG A 138 -6.74 9.41 -21.54
CA ARG A 138 -6.89 9.78 -20.12
C ARG A 138 -7.92 8.94 -19.36
N ILE A 139 -8.27 7.75 -19.86
CA ILE A 139 -9.29 6.90 -19.26
C ILE A 139 -8.63 5.68 -18.63
N LEU A 140 -9.05 5.34 -17.41
CA LEU A 140 -8.79 4.03 -16.82
C LEU A 140 -10.12 3.32 -16.56
N VAL A 141 -10.09 2.01 -16.78
CA VAL A 141 -11.22 1.11 -16.51
C VAL A 141 -10.76 0.08 -15.48
N THR A 142 -11.51 -0.04 -14.39
CA THR A 142 -11.22 -1.01 -13.32
C THR A 142 -11.68 -2.43 -13.72
N PRO A 143 -11.24 -3.49 -13.02
CA PRO A 143 -11.72 -4.86 -13.23
C PRO A 143 -13.24 -5.04 -13.18
N TYR A 144 -13.96 -4.23 -12.40
CA TYR A 144 -15.43 -4.25 -12.35
C TYR A 144 -16.10 -3.33 -13.39
N GLY A 145 -15.32 -2.74 -14.31
CA GLY A 145 -15.84 -1.91 -15.40
C GLY A 145 -16.09 -0.45 -15.02
N ARG A 146 -15.78 -0.01 -13.80
CA ARG A 146 -15.82 1.41 -13.44
C ARG A 146 -14.86 2.20 -14.32
N VAL A 147 -15.38 3.24 -14.97
CA VAL A 147 -14.62 4.12 -15.87
C VAL A 147 -14.33 5.45 -15.17
N ARG A 148 -13.10 5.94 -15.30
CA ARG A 148 -12.72 7.28 -14.84
C ARG A 148 -11.87 8.01 -15.88
N VAL A 149 -12.21 9.28 -16.11
CA VAL A 149 -11.40 10.23 -16.89
C VAL A 149 -10.52 11.05 -15.95
N PHE A 150 -9.26 11.25 -16.31
CA PHE A 150 -8.29 12.05 -15.57
C PHE A 150 -8.02 13.38 -16.29
N PHE A 151 -7.94 14.47 -15.52
CA PHE A 151 -7.81 15.83 -16.07
C PHE A 151 -6.50 16.51 -15.65
N GLU A 152 -5.72 15.85 -14.81
CA GLU A 152 -4.44 16.31 -14.33
C GLU A 152 -3.43 16.41 -15.48
N ALA A 153 -2.50 17.38 -15.38
CA ALA A 153 -1.44 17.53 -16.36
C ALA A 153 -0.56 16.26 -16.43
N TRP A 154 0.01 15.98 -17.60
CA TRP A 154 0.91 14.85 -17.78
C TRP A 154 2.12 14.97 -16.84
N GLY A 155 2.23 14.04 -15.88
CA GLY A 155 3.30 14.05 -14.90
C GLY A 155 3.01 13.22 -13.65
N ASP A 156 3.85 13.44 -12.64
CA ASP A 156 3.93 12.65 -11.41
C ASP A 156 2.60 12.52 -10.65
N ASP A 157 1.82 13.59 -10.59
CA ASP A 157 0.56 13.62 -9.82
C ASP A 157 -0.51 12.77 -10.52
N LEU A 158 -0.66 12.96 -11.84
CA LEU A 158 -1.51 12.11 -12.67
C LEU A 158 -1.15 10.63 -12.52
N PHE A 159 0.15 10.27 -12.58
CA PHE A 159 0.56 8.87 -12.52
C PHE A 159 0.30 8.25 -11.16
N LYS A 160 0.57 8.98 -10.07
CA LYS A 160 0.26 8.52 -8.71
C LYS A 160 -1.24 8.30 -8.56
N GLU A 161 -2.04 9.24 -9.05
CA GLU A 161 -3.48 9.17 -8.95
C GLU A 161 -4.08 8.03 -9.77
N GLY A 162 -3.67 7.89 -11.04
CA GLY A 162 -4.10 6.77 -11.90
C GLY A 162 -3.72 5.41 -11.32
N THR A 163 -2.50 5.29 -10.77
CA THR A 163 -2.03 4.04 -10.14
C THR A 163 -2.83 3.69 -8.89
N ALA A 164 -3.20 4.68 -8.07
CA ALA A 164 -3.99 4.47 -6.86
C ALA A 164 -5.48 4.21 -7.15
N HIS A 165 -6.02 4.82 -8.22
CA HIS A 165 -7.43 4.72 -8.58
C HIS A 165 -7.87 3.29 -8.82
N VAL A 166 -7.11 2.50 -9.58
CA VAL A 166 -7.54 1.15 -9.97
C VAL A 166 -7.70 0.25 -8.73
N PRO A 167 -6.70 0.08 -7.84
CA PRO A 167 -6.86 -0.78 -6.66
C PRO A 167 -7.93 -0.29 -5.69
N GLN A 168 -7.95 1.01 -5.37
CA GLN A 168 -8.90 1.57 -4.39
C GLN A 168 -10.34 1.41 -4.86
N SER A 169 -10.61 1.71 -6.13
CA SER A 169 -11.95 1.59 -6.69
C SER A 169 -12.36 0.13 -6.83
N THR A 170 -11.44 -0.76 -7.22
CA THR A 170 -11.73 -2.20 -7.27
C THR A 170 -12.12 -2.77 -5.91
N VAL A 171 -11.45 -2.33 -4.84
CA VAL A 171 -11.79 -2.74 -3.47
C VAL A 171 -13.15 -2.21 -3.06
N ALA A 172 -13.46 -0.94 -3.38
CA ALA A 172 -14.77 -0.36 -3.10
C ALA A 172 -15.88 -1.10 -3.86
N ASP A 173 -15.70 -1.32 -5.17
CA ASP A 173 -16.66 -2.05 -6.02
C ASP A 173 -16.85 -3.50 -5.54
N HIS A 174 -15.78 -4.17 -5.11
CA HIS A 174 -15.89 -5.51 -4.53
C HIS A 174 -16.72 -5.54 -3.24
N PHE A 175 -16.65 -4.47 -2.44
CA PHE A 175 -17.39 -4.36 -1.19
C PHE A 175 -18.88 -4.11 -1.42
N ASP A 176 -19.23 -3.34 -2.45
CA ASP A 176 -20.62 -3.02 -2.81
C ASP A 176 -21.34 -4.21 -3.49
N GLY A 177 -20.59 -5.23 -3.90
CA GLY A 177 -21.08 -6.39 -4.62
C GLY A 177 -21.05 -6.16 -6.15
N PRO A 178 -20.73 -7.20 -6.94
CA PRO A 178 -20.68 -7.10 -8.40
C PRO A 178 -22.05 -6.88 -9.04
#